data_AF-A0A2I0QIU8-F1
#
_entry.id   AF-A0A2I0QIU8-F1
#
_cell.length_a   1.000
_cell.length_b   1.000
_cell.length_c   1.000
_cell.angle_alpha   90.00
_cell.angle_beta   90.00
_cell.angle_gamma   90.00
#
_symmetry.space_group_name_H-M   'P 1'
#
loop_
_entity.id
_entity.type
_entity.pdbx_description
1 polymer ?
#
loop_
_entity_poly.entity_id
_entity_poly.type
_entity_poly.pdbx_seq_one_letter_code
_entity_poly.pdbx_strand_id
1 'polypeptide(L)'
;MKKIKHIKFSEKDLLELERSREDEKWLNSVPITTLKKHAGEYIAVKNKKIIAHSASLKDVYQKIDELGVNRTLISKIEEEGLVVY
;
A
#
# COMPACT_ATOMS: atom_id res chain seq x y z
N MET A 1 -30.20 16.87 7.56
CA MET A 1 -30.27 15.58 6.84
C MET A 1 -29.05 15.45 5.93
N LYS A 2 -28.05 14.65 6.30
CA LYS A 2 -26.77 14.53 5.58
C LYS A 2 -26.97 13.53 4.44
N LYS A 3 -27.06 14.01 3.18
CA LYS A 3 -27.19 13.15 1.99
C LYS A 3 -25.91 12.33 1.85
N ILE A 4 -25.99 11.05 2.15
CA ILE A 4 -24.94 10.08 1.86
C ILE A 4 -24.90 9.99 0.33
N LYS A 5 -23.84 10.50 -0.30
CA LYS A 5 -23.64 10.36 -1.75
C LYS A 5 -23.62 8.87 -2.05
N HIS A 6 -24.57 8.40 -2.86
CA HIS A 6 -24.58 7.06 -3.40
C HIS A 6 -23.38 6.98 -4.36
N ILE A 7 -22.23 6.52 -3.85
CA ILE A 7 -21.05 6.29 -4.68
C ILE A 7 -21.39 5.04 -5.50
N LYS A 8 -21.66 5.22 -6.79
CA LYS A 8 -21.77 4.11 -7.74
C LYS A 8 -20.37 3.51 -7.90
N PHE A 9 -20.03 2.54 -7.08
CA PHE A 9 -18.85 1.72 -7.29
C PHE A 9 -19.08 0.86 -8.53
N SER A 10 -18.20 1.00 -9.53
CA SER A 10 -18.19 0.06 -10.66
C SER A 10 -17.67 -1.29 -10.15
N GLU A 11 -18.05 -2.40 -10.79
CA GLU A 11 -17.53 -3.74 -10.44
C GLU A 11 -15.98 -3.78 -10.41
N LYS A 12 -15.35 -2.98 -11.28
CA LYS A 12 -13.89 -2.80 -11.31
C LYS A 12 -13.34 -2.18 -10.02
N ASP A 13 -14.02 -1.18 -9.46
CA ASP A 13 -13.61 -0.58 -8.19
C ASP A 13 -13.76 -1.53 -7.02
N LEU A 14 -14.78 -2.41 -7.03
CA LEU A 14 -14.96 -3.43 -5.99
C LEU A 14 -13.85 -4.50 -6.03
N LEU A 15 -13.52 -4.98 -7.24
CA LEU A 15 -12.39 -5.89 -7.46
C LEU A 15 -11.05 -5.28 -7.06
N GLU A 16 -10.85 -3.98 -7.31
CA GLU A 16 -9.62 -3.29 -6.93
C GLU A 16 -9.52 -3.02 -5.42
N LEU A 17 -10.64 -2.77 -4.75
CA LEU A 17 -10.69 -2.71 -3.29
C LEU A 17 -10.39 -4.06 -2.65
N GLU A 18 -10.94 -5.14 -3.20
CA GLU A 18 -10.69 -6.50 -2.71
C GLU A 18 -9.21 -6.88 -2.86
N ARG A 19 -8.62 -6.59 -4.02
CA ARG A 19 -7.18 -6.81 -4.26
C ARG A 19 -6.29 -6.00 -3.31
N SER A 20 -6.63 -4.74 -3.09
CA SER A 20 -5.89 -3.89 -2.14
C SER A 20 -5.96 -4.47 -0.72
N ARG A 21 -7.09 -5.05 -0.34
CA ARG A 21 -7.28 -5.72 0.96
C ARG A 21 -6.49 -7.03 1.05
N GLU A 22 -6.37 -7.77 -0.04
CA GLU A 22 -5.49 -8.93 -0.10
C GLU A 22 -4.00 -8.55 -0.04
N ASP A 23 -3.61 -7.46 -0.68
CA ASP A 23 -2.25 -6.90 -0.64
C ASP A 23 -1.90 -6.44 0.78
N GLU A 24 -2.83 -5.80 1.48
CA GLU A 24 -2.69 -5.42 2.89
C GLU A 24 -2.56 -6.65 3.81
N LYS A 25 -3.43 -7.66 3.62
CA LYS A 25 -3.34 -8.93 4.38
C LYS A 25 -2.02 -9.64 4.14
N TRP A 26 -1.58 -9.67 2.88
CA TRP A 26 -0.28 -10.24 2.55
C TRP A 26 0.82 -9.48 3.26
N LEU A 27 0.83 -8.15 3.20
CA LEU A 27 1.83 -7.31 3.85
C LEU A 27 1.90 -7.55 5.37
N ASN A 28 0.73 -7.66 6.03
CA ASN A 28 0.65 -8.00 7.46
C ASN A 28 1.10 -9.44 7.77
N SER A 29 1.03 -10.33 6.78
CA SER A 29 1.51 -11.71 6.90
C SER A 29 3.00 -11.86 6.53
N VAL A 30 3.63 -10.83 5.96
CA VAL A 30 5.07 -10.85 5.66
C VAL A 30 5.86 -10.86 6.98
N PRO A 31 6.85 -11.75 7.13
CA PRO A 31 7.65 -11.79 8.34
C PRO A 31 8.35 -10.45 8.58
N ILE A 32 8.34 -10.01 9.85
CA ILE A 32 8.91 -8.73 10.29
C ILE A 32 10.39 -8.60 9.88
N THR A 33 11.13 -9.70 9.80
CA THR A 33 12.54 -9.71 9.32
C THR A 33 12.69 -9.27 7.86
N THR A 34 11.68 -9.50 7.03
CA THR A 34 11.65 -9.04 5.64
C THR A 34 11.23 -7.57 5.57
N LEU A 35 10.26 -7.16 6.40
CA LEU A 35 9.85 -5.75 6.51
C LEU A 35 10.97 -4.88 7.09
N LYS A 36 11.79 -5.41 8.00
CA LYS A 36 12.95 -4.73 8.60
C LYS A 36 13.98 -4.27 7.56
N LYS A 37 14.05 -4.91 6.39
CA LYS A 37 14.94 -4.47 5.29
C LYS A 37 14.49 -3.15 4.66
N HIS A 38 13.22 -2.82 4.82
CA HIS A 38 12.59 -1.62 4.30
C HIS A 38 12.15 -0.68 5.43
N ALA A 39 12.68 -0.87 6.63
CA ALA A 39 12.30 -0.09 7.78
C ALA A 39 12.71 1.38 7.56
N GLY A 40 11.78 2.30 7.85
CA GLY A 40 11.95 3.72 7.57
C GLY A 40 11.65 4.12 6.13
N GLU A 41 11.38 3.16 5.23
CA GLU A 41 11.04 3.41 3.84
C GLU A 41 9.53 3.33 3.56
N TYR A 42 9.11 4.00 2.50
CA TYR A 42 7.83 3.78 1.85
C TYR A 42 7.96 2.61 0.89
N ILE A 43 7.04 1.67 0.97
CA ILE A 43 6.93 0.56 0.03
C ILE A 43 5.63 0.66 -0.75
N ALA A 44 5.68 0.19 -1.98
CA ALA A 44 4.57 0.10 -2.90
C ALA A 44 4.34 -1.38 -3.21
N VAL A 45 3.16 -1.87 -2.85
CA VAL A 45 2.76 -3.27 -2.97
C VAL A 45 1.64 -3.40 -3.99
N LYS A 46 1.77 -4.39 -4.87
CA LYS A 46 0.71 -4.76 -5.80
C LYS A 46 0.79 -6.26 -6.09
N ASN A 47 -0.35 -6.95 -6.09
CA ASN A 47 -0.42 -8.39 -6.33
C ASN A 47 0.53 -9.18 -5.41
N LYS A 48 0.52 -8.86 -4.11
CA LYS A 48 1.25 -9.55 -3.04
C LYS A 48 2.77 -9.50 -3.24
N LYS A 49 3.26 -8.41 -3.84
CA LYS A 49 4.68 -8.16 -4.11
C LYS A 49 5.02 -6.68 -3.97
N ILE A 50 6.21 -6.39 -3.47
CA ILE A 50 6.78 -5.04 -3.44
C ILE A 50 7.27 -4.71 -4.86
N ILE A 51 6.68 -3.70 -5.48
CA ILE A 51 7.04 -3.24 -6.83
C ILE A 51 7.95 -2.01 -6.81
N ALA A 52 7.90 -1.22 -5.74
CA ALA A 52 8.79 -0.10 -5.52
C ALA A 52 9.00 0.13 -4.03
N HIS A 53 10.16 0.65 -3.65
CA HIS A 53 10.44 1.14 -2.31
C HIS A 53 11.38 2.33 -2.39
N SER A 54 11.25 3.26 -1.43
CA SER A 54 12.14 4.40 -1.28
C SER A 54 11.90 5.09 0.06
N ALA A 55 12.91 5.76 0.61
CA ALA A 55 12.76 6.59 1.81
C ALA A 55 11.81 7.79 1.61
N SER A 56 11.57 8.20 0.36
CA SER A 56 10.72 9.33 0.02
C SER A 56 9.44 8.89 -0.68
N LEU A 57 8.29 9.35 -0.19
CA LEU A 57 6.99 9.10 -0.80
C LEU A 57 6.94 9.57 -2.27
N LYS A 58 7.52 10.76 -2.56
CA LYS A 58 7.61 11.31 -3.92
C LYS A 58 8.33 10.36 -4.89
N ASP A 59 9.41 9.74 -4.42
CA ASP A 59 10.23 8.83 -5.21
C ASP A 59 9.48 7.52 -5.48
N VAL A 60 8.72 7.02 -4.50
CA VAL A 60 7.80 5.89 -4.70
C VAL A 60 6.73 6.21 -5.74
N TYR A 61 6.11 7.39 -5.67
CA TYR A 61 5.14 7.80 -6.70
C TYR A 61 5.76 7.89 -8.10
N GLN A 62 6.97 8.43 -8.21
CA GLN A 62 7.67 8.49 -9.48
C GLN A 62 7.95 7.08 -10.04
N LYS A 63 8.43 6.15 -9.20
CA LYS A 63 8.64 4.76 -9.62
C LYS A 63 7.34 4.07 -10.05
N ILE A 64 6.23 4.33 -9.36
CA ILE A 64 4.91 3.80 -9.72
C ILE A 64 4.46 4.35 -11.09
N ASP A 65 4.70 5.63 -11.33
CA ASP A 65 4.39 6.31 -12.60
C ASP A 65 5.23 5.75 -13.75
N GLU A 66 6.54 5.59 -13.54
CA GLU A 66 7.47 4.97 -14.49
C GLU A 66 7.09 3.52 -14.84
N LEU A 67 6.54 2.79 -13.86
CA LEU A 67 6.03 1.43 -14.06
C LEU A 67 4.63 1.40 -14.73
N GLY A 68 3.98 2.55 -14.92
CA GLY A 68 2.62 2.65 -15.48
C GLY A 68 1.55 2.01 -14.60
N VAL A 69 1.76 1.99 -13.28
CA VAL A 69 0.94 1.23 -12.33
C VAL A 69 -0.07 2.16 -11.64
N ASN A 70 -1.33 2.13 -12.08
CA ASN A 70 -2.31 3.13 -11.62
C ASN A 70 -2.87 2.93 -10.20
N ARG A 71 -2.98 1.69 -9.71
CA ARG A 71 -3.48 1.37 -8.36
C ARG A 71 -2.54 0.40 -7.66
N THR A 72 -1.91 0.90 -6.60
CA THR A 72 -0.86 0.24 -5.80
C THR A 72 -1.06 0.63 -4.35
N LEU A 73 -0.93 -0.32 -3.44
CA LEU A 73 -0.96 -0.06 -2.00
C LEU A 73 0.39 0.57 -1.59
N ILE A 74 0.38 1.83 -1.16
CA ILE A 74 1.58 2.47 -0.61
C ILE A 74 1.45 2.44 0.90
N SER A 75 2.45 1.85 1.56
CA SER A 75 2.52 1.80 3.02
C SER A 75 3.91 2.21 3.50
N LYS A 76 3.97 2.95 4.60
CA LYS A 76 5.25 3.26 5.24
C LYS A 76 5.57 2.13 6.20
N ILE A 77 6.73 1.52 6.03
CA ILE A 77 7.22 0.58 7.04
C ILE A 77 7.88 1.42 8.12
N GLU A 78 7.18 1.59 9.23
CA GLU A 78 7.79 2.18 10.40
C GLU A 78 8.89 1.23 10.89
N GLU A 79 10.12 1.74 11.04
CA GLU A 79 11.04 1.13 12.00
C GLU A 79 10.26 1.02 13.30
N GLU A 80 10.26 -0.14 13.96
CA GLU A 80 9.63 -0.30 15.28
C GLU A 80 10.20 0.74 16.26
N GLY A 81 9.62 1.92 16.23
CA GLY A 81 9.71 2.97 17.22
C GLY A 81 8.46 2.85 18.05
N LEU A 82 8.47 1.89 18.98
CA LEU A 82 7.70 1.87 20.22
C LEU A 82 6.34 2.62 20.16
N VAL A 83 5.26 1.92 19.78
CA VAL A 83 3.90 2.43 20.08
C VAL A 83 3.66 2.23 21.58
N VAL A 84 4.04 3.21 22.39
CA VAL A 84 3.61 3.32 23.79
C VAL A 84 2.15 3.78 23.81
N TYR A 85 1.29 2.91 24.34
CA TYR A 85 -0.12 3.18 24.66
C TYR A 85 -0.26 4.06 25.91
#